data_AF-A0AAU6TZD0-F1
#
_entry.id   AF-A0AAU6TZD0-F1
#
_cell.length_a   1.000
_cell.length_b   1.000
_cell.length_c   1.000
_cell.angle_alpha   90.00
_cell.angle_beta   90.00
_cell.angle_gamma   90.00
#
_symmetry.space_group_name_H-M   'P 1'
#
loop_
_entity.id
_entity.type
_entity.pdbx_description
1 polymer ?
#
loop_
_entity_poly.entity_id
_entity_poly.type
_entity_poly.pdbx_seq_one_letter_code
_entity_poly.pdbx_strand_id
1 'polypeptide(L)'
;MRDIDDALKAYEKYRNNFNKKMNSEDRRAIVAALESIKSAEIAKNFTKFSKGMGVLSHAINAFDWVGELIKSVKTDNWRPFFVKTEVIAAGNAATVVVAFIFSVLLGNPVGLIGYGLIMAGTGVLIDDELAEKANLFWGI
;
A
#
# COMPACT_ATOMS: atom_id res chain seq x y z
N MET A 1 -6.32 12.50 3.09
CA MET A 1 -5.71 11.86 1.90
C MET A 1 -5.49 12.94 0.88
N ARG A 2 -4.41 12.81 0.10
CA ARG A 2 -4.11 13.65 -1.05
C ARG A 2 -5.05 13.32 -2.22
N ASP A 3 -5.30 14.31 -3.07
CA ASP A 3 -5.93 14.12 -4.37
C ASP A 3 -5.18 13.07 -5.21
N ILE A 4 -5.89 12.27 -6.01
CA ILE A 4 -5.28 11.18 -6.77
C ILE A 4 -4.23 11.68 -7.77
N ASP A 5 -4.50 12.79 -8.46
CA ASP A 5 -3.57 13.30 -9.47
C ASP A 5 -2.28 13.81 -8.82
N ASP A 6 -2.38 14.41 -7.63
CA ASP A 6 -1.21 14.82 -6.87
C ASP A 6 -0.47 13.64 -6.25
N ALA A 7 -1.17 12.59 -5.82
CA ALA A 7 -0.55 11.35 -5.36
C ALA A 7 0.21 10.63 -6.49
N LEU A 8 -0.34 10.63 -7.71
CA LEU A 8 0.33 10.10 -8.89
C LEU A 8 1.59 10.91 -9.24
N LYS A 9 1.53 12.24 -9.23
CA LYS A 9 2.72 13.09 -9.45
C LYS A 9 3.80 12.81 -8.41
N ALA A 10 3.42 12.68 -7.14
CA ALA A 10 4.36 12.34 -6.07
C ALA A 10 4.96 10.94 -6.25
N TYR A 11 4.15 9.95 -6.62
CA TYR A 11 4.65 8.61 -6.93
C TYR A 11 5.66 8.64 -8.09
N GLU A 12 5.34 9.30 -9.20
CA GLU A 12 6.20 9.40 -10.38
C GLU A 12 7.56 10.06 -10.06
N LYS A 13 7.58 11.07 -9.18
CA LYS A 13 8.82 11.70 -8.70
C LYS A 13 9.79 10.68 -8.08
N TYR A 14 9.27 9.69 -7.36
CA TYR A 14 10.07 8.68 -6.66
C TYR A 14 10.10 7.32 -7.38
N ARG A 15 9.30 7.14 -8.44
CA ARG A 15 9.17 5.87 -9.16
C ARG A 15 10.51 5.34 -9.68
N ASN A 16 11.33 6.21 -10.26
CA ASN A 16 12.65 5.84 -10.77
C ASN A 16 13.60 5.40 -9.66
N ASN A 17 13.45 5.95 -8.46
CA ASN A 17 14.23 5.61 -7.29
C ASN A 17 13.89 4.20 -6.79
N PHE A 18 12.60 3.88 -6.69
CA PHE A 18 12.14 2.54 -6.32
C PHE A 18 12.51 1.48 -7.37
N ASN A 19 12.30 1.80 -8.65
CA ASN A 19 12.60 0.86 -9.75
C ASN A 19 14.09 0.56 -9.91
N LYS A 20 15.00 1.46 -9.48
CA LYS A 20 16.44 1.16 -9.45
C LYS A 20 16.83 0.15 -8.37
N LYS A 21 16.08 0.06 -7.28
CA LYS A 21 16.37 -0.80 -6.12
C LYS A 21 15.68 -2.16 -6.20
N MET A 22 14.78 -2.35 -7.17
CA MET A 22 13.97 -3.55 -7.32
C MET A 22 14.16 -4.11 -8.72
N ASN A 23 14.69 -5.33 -8.81
CA ASN A 23 14.78 -6.04 -10.09
C ASN A 23 13.50 -6.86 -10.37
N SER A 24 13.49 -7.59 -11.49
CA SER A 24 12.33 -8.43 -11.86
C SER A 24 12.09 -9.63 -10.93
N GLU A 25 13.12 -10.16 -10.28
CA GLU A 25 13.01 -11.24 -9.30
C GLU A 25 12.41 -10.75 -7.99
N ASP A 26 12.88 -9.59 -7.51
CA ASP A 26 12.30 -8.93 -6.33
C ASP A 26 10.81 -8.67 -6.54
N ARG A 27 10.44 -8.11 -7.71
CA ARG A 27 9.03 -7.84 -8.05
C ARG A 27 8.20 -9.13 -8.07
N ARG A 28 8.72 -10.22 -8.62
CA ARG A 28 8.05 -11.53 -8.62
C ARG A 28 7.91 -12.11 -7.21
N ALA A 29 8.93 -11.98 -6.37
CA ALA A 29 8.90 -12.45 -4.99
C ALA A 29 7.86 -11.68 -4.16
N ILE A 30 7.78 -10.36 -4.30
CA ILE A 30 6.77 -9.54 -3.63
C ILE A 30 5.36 -9.93 -4.09
N VAL A 31 5.15 -10.09 -5.40
CA VAL A 31 3.86 -10.53 -5.96
C VAL A 31 3.47 -11.91 -5.39
N ALA A 32 4.37 -12.89 -5.43
CA ALA A 32 4.09 -14.22 -4.88
C ALA A 32 3.79 -14.19 -3.38
N ALA A 33 4.51 -13.36 -2.61
CA ALA A 33 4.25 -13.16 -1.20
C ALA A 33 2.85 -12.58 -0.97
N LEU A 34 2.46 -11.55 -1.72
CA LEU A 34 1.13 -10.94 -1.63
C LEU A 34 0.00 -11.89 -2.07
N GLU A 35 0.20 -12.67 -3.13
CA GLU A 35 -0.75 -13.69 -3.61
C GLU A 35 -0.95 -14.83 -2.60
N SER A 36 0.05 -15.09 -1.73
CA SER A 36 -0.04 -16.12 -0.69
C SER A 36 -0.89 -15.69 0.52
N ILE A 37 -1.19 -14.39 0.66
CA ILE A 37 -1.89 -13.87 1.83
C ILE A 37 -3.37 -14.24 1.77
N LYS A 38 -3.86 -14.87 2.84
CA LYS A 38 -5.28 -15.25 2.95
C LYS A 38 -6.12 -14.01 3.28
N SER A 39 -7.17 -13.75 2.50
CA SER A 39 -8.06 -12.59 2.74
C SER A 39 -8.68 -12.58 4.13
N ALA A 40 -8.93 -13.76 4.73
CA ALA A 40 -9.42 -13.88 6.10
C ALA A 40 -8.41 -13.34 7.14
N GLU A 41 -7.11 -13.49 6.88
CA GLU A 41 -6.05 -12.96 7.75
C GLU A 41 -5.97 -11.44 7.65
N ILE A 42 -6.09 -10.89 6.45
CA ILE A 42 -6.16 -9.44 6.21
C ILE A 42 -7.38 -8.85 6.92
N ALA A 43 -8.56 -9.45 6.78
CA ALA A 43 -9.77 -8.98 7.45
C ALA A 43 -9.66 -9.03 8.99
N LYS A 44 -9.05 -10.09 9.53
CA LYS A 44 -8.78 -10.25 10.96
C LYS A 44 -7.82 -9.16 11.46
N ASN A 45 -6.72 -8.92 10.74
CA ASN A 45 -5.75 -7.89 11.09
C ASN A 45 -6.35 -6.49 10.96
N PHE A 46 -7.15 -6.25 9.92
CA PHE A 46 -7.83 -4.98 9.70
C PHE A 46 -8.75 -4.65 10.86
N THR A 47 -9.59 -5.59 11.28
CA THR A 47 -10.45 -5.41 12.46
C THR A 47 -9.66 -5.02 13.71
N LYS A 48 -8.49 -5.63 13.94
CA LYS A 48 -7.62 -5.27 15.08
C LYS A 48 -7.06 -3.86 14.94
N PHE A 49 -6.50 -3.52 13.78
CA PHE A 49 -5.90 -2.21 13.53
C PHE A 49 -6.94 -1.08 13.53
N SER A 50 -8.09 -1.28 12.89
CA SER A 50 -9.21 -0.32 12.91
C SER A 50 -9.68 -0.06 14.34
N LYS A 51 -9.85 -1.11 15.16
CA LYS A 51 -10.20 -0.95 16.58
C LYS A 51 -9.14 -0.16 17.34
N GLY A 52 -7.86 -0.47 17.13
CA GLY A 52 -6.75 0.24 17.78
C GLY A 52 -6.64 1.71 17.39
N MET A 53 -7.07 2.06 16.17
CA MET A 53 -7.01 3.43 15.65
C MET A 53 -8.35 4.18 15.72
N GLY A 54 -9.36 3.64 16.41
CA GLY A 54 -10.66 4.30 16.59
C GLY A 54 -11.51 4.42 15.31
N VAL A 55 -11.22 3.62 14.29
CA VAL A 55 -11.95 3.60 13.02
C VAL A 55 -13.14 2.64 13.15
N LEU A 56 -14.35 3.11 12.87
CA LEU A 56 -15.53 2.24 12.74
C LEU A 56 -15.27 1.24 11.60
N SER A 57 -15.46 -0.05 11.86
CA SER A 57 -15.18 -1.08 10.86
C SER A 57 -16.04 -0.86 9.61
N HIS A 58 -15.40 -0.46 8.52
CA HIS A 58 -16.05 -0.35 7.22
C HIS A 58 -16.15 -1.75 6.59
N ALA A 59 -17.30 -2.09 6.03
CA ALA A 59 -17.44 -3.29 5.20
C ALA A 59 -16.66 -3.06 3.89
N ILE A 60 -15.50 -3.69 3.77
CA ILE A 60 -14.59 -3.49 2.63
C ILE A 60 -14.28 -4.83 2.00
N ASN A 61 -14.30 -4.86 0.66
CA ASN A 61 -13.82 -6.00 -0.10
C ASN A 61 -12.28 -5.99 -0.12
N ALA A 62 -11.68 -6.54 0.94
CA ALA A 62 -10.22 -6.61 1.09
C ALA A 62 -9.55 -7.41 -0.04
N PHE A 63 -10.22 -8.42 -0.59
CA PHE A 63 -9.70 -9.20 -1.71
C PHE A 63 -9.49 -8.34 -2.96
N ASP A 64 -10.49 -7.51 -3.29
CA ASP A 64 -10.44 -6.63 -4.45
C ASP A 64 -9.38 -5.53 -4.30
N TRP A 65 -9.27 -4.93 -3.10
CA TRP A 65 -8.24 -3.92 -2.82
C TRP A 65 -6.82 -4.49 -2.88
N VAL A 66 -6.59 -5.68 -2.30
CA VAL A 66 -5.29 -6.38 -2.39
C VAL A 66 -4.98 -6.81 -3.82
N GLY A 67 -6.00 -7.18 -4.61
CA GLY A 67 -5.85 -7.47 -6.03
C GLY A 67 -5.29 -6.29 -6.81
N GLU A 68 -5.78 -5.07 -6.57
CA GLU A 68 -5.24 -3.87 -7.19
C GLU A 68 -3.83 -3.52 -6.70
N LEU A 69 -3.51 -3.80 -5.43
CA LEU A 69 -2.14 -3.68 -4.91
C LEU A 69 -1.19 -4.63 -5.65
N ILE A 70 -1.55 -5.91 -5.79
CA ILE A 70 -0.77 -6.92 -6.51
C ILE A 70 -0.56 -6.49 -7.97
N LYS A 71 -1.62 -6.03 -8.65
CA LYS A 71 -1.52 -5.53 -10.02
C LYS A 71 -0.58 -4.32 -10.12
N SER A 72 -0.62 -3.42 -9.15
CA SER A 72 0.26 -2.24 -9.12
C SER A 72 1.72 -2.66 -8.94
N VAL A 73 2.01 -3.57 -8.01
CA VAL A 73 3.35 -4.16 -7.85
C VAL A 73 3.76 -4.93 -9.09
N LYS A 74 2.87 -5.62 -9.80
CA LYS A 74 3.22 -6.41 -11.00
C LYS A 74 3.51 -5.54 -12.22
N THR A 75 2.69 -4.51 -12.44
CA THR A 75 2.66 -3.72 -13.68
C THR A 75 3.29 -2.35 -13.56
N ASP A 76 3.61 -1.92 -12.34
CA ASP A 76 4.09 -0.59 -12.03
C ASP A 76 3.08 0.53 -12.36
N ASN A 77 1.80 0.17 -12.51
CA ASN A 77 0.70 1.09 -12.71
C ASN A 77 -0.11 1.22 -11.41
N TRP A 78 0.12 2.30 -10.67
CA TRP A 78 -0.48 2.52 -9.35
C TRP A 78 -1.81 3.26 -9.37
N ARG A 79 -2.20 3.84 -10.51
CA ARG A 79 -3.45 4.60 -10.64
C ARG A 79 -4.70 3.81 -10.24
N PRO A 80 -4.91 2.55 -10.70
CA PRO A 80 -6.07 1.77 -10.29
C PRO A 80 -6.15 1.56 -8.78
N PHE A 81 -5.01 1.28 -8.14
CA PHE A 81 -4.93 1.10 -6.69
C PHE A 81 -5.20 2.40 -5.93
N PHE A 82 -4.73 3.55 -6.41
CA PHE A 82 -5.01 4.85 -5.80
C PHE A 82 -6.50 5.19 -5.86
N VAL A 83 -7.13 5.01 -7.03
CA VAL A 83 -8.58 5.17 -7.22
C VAL A 83 -9.35 4.24 -6.29
N LYS A 84 -8.94 2.97 -6.22
CA LYS A 84 -9.58 2.00 -5.32
C LYS A 84 -9.48 2.42 -3.85
N THR A 85 -8.32 2.96 -3.47
CA THR A 85 -8.03 3.40 -2.12
C THR A 85 -8.86 4.63 -1.73
N GLU A 86 -9.07 5.57 -2.65
CA GLU A 86 -9.95 6.73 -2.41
C GLU A 86 -11.40 6.30 -2.15
N VAL A 87 -11.94 5.36 -2.93
CA VAL A 87 -13.32 4.86 -2.76
C VAL A 87 -13.54 4.26 -1.37
N ILE A 88 -12.57 3.52 -0.84
CA ILE A 88 -12.70 2.88 0.48
C ILE A 88 -12.44 3.84 1.65
N ALA A 89 -11.86 5.00 1.39
CA ALA A 89 -11.34 5.91 2.41
C ALA A 89 -12.25 7.13 2.67
N ALA A 90 -13.52 7.13 2.24
CA ALA A 90 -14.42 8.26 2.46
C ALA A 90 -14.52 8.66 3.96
N GLY A 91 -14.30 9.94 4.27
CA GLY A 91 -14.40 10.52 5.63
C GLY A 91 -13.10 10.49 6.44
N ASN A 92 -12.72 9.33 6.99
CA ASN A 92 -11.54 9.14 7.87
C ASN A 92 -10.31 8.59 7.13
N ALA A 93 -9.96 9.28 6.04
CA ALA A 93 -9.31 8.67 4.89
C ALA A 93 -7.92 8.05 5.16
N ALA A 94 -7.03 8.74 5.87
CA ALA A 94 -5.67 8.25 6.06
C ALA A 94 -5.60 7.04 7.02
N THR A 95 -6.34 7.07 8.12
CA THR A 95 -6.29 6.02 9.15
C THR A 95 -6.82 4.69 8.64
N VAL A 96 -7.86 4.71 7.79
CA VAL A 96 -8.37 3.52 7.11
C VAL A 96 -7.30 2.92 6.21
N VAL A 97 -6.60 3.74 5.41
CA VAL A 97 -5.52 3.29 4.52
C VAL A 97 -4.36 2.68 5.30
N VAL A 98 -3.94 3.32 6.39
CA VAL A 98 -2.90 2.78 7.28
C VAL A 98 -3.33 1.43 7.86
N ALA A 99 -4.60 1.28 8.26
CA ALA A 99 -5.11 0.02 8.79
C ALA A 99 -5.02 -1.10 7.75
N PHE A 100 -5.39 -0.83 6.49
CA PHE A 100 -5.26 -1.81 5.40
C PHE A 100 -3.82 -2.23 5.17
N ILE A 101 -2.93 -1.25 5.10
CA ILE A 101 -1.53 -1.51 4.81
C ILE A 101 -0.89 -2.35 5.91
N PHE A 102 -1.09 -1.99 7.17
CA PHE A 102 -0.60 -2.81 8.27
C PHE A 102 -1.25 -4.19 8.34
N SER A 103 -2.48 -4.34 7.84
CA SER A 103 -3.12 -5.65 7.74
C SER A 103 -2.50 -6.58 6.71
N VAL A 104 -1.99 -6.00 5.62
CA VAL A 104 -1.21 -6.72 4.60
C VAL A 104 0.21 -6.99 5.08
N LEU A 105 0.84 -6.06 5.81
CA LEU A 105 2.24 -6.22 6.23
C LEU A 105 2.40 -7.13 7.46
N LEU A 106 1.42 -7.15 8.38
CA LEU A 106 1.53 -7.89 9.62
C LEU A 106 1.51 -9.41 9.39
N GLY A 107 2.63 -10.06 9.70
CA GLY A 107 2.75 -11.52 9.66
C GLY A 107 3.02 -12.11 8.27
N ASN A 108 3.08 -11.28 7.22
CA ASN A 108 3.25 -11.74 5.85
C ASN A 108 4.70 -11.56 5.35
N PRO A 109 5.25 -12.51 4.58
CA PRO A 109 6.66 -12.55 4.20
C PRO A 109 6.98 -11.67 2.98
N VAL A 110 6.58 -10.39 2.99
CA VAL A 110 6.81 -9.46 1.87
C VAL A 110 8.26 -8.98 1.75
N GLY A 111 9.09 -9.21 2.78
CA GLY A 111 10.49 -8.80 2.83
C GLY A 111 10.70 -7.29 2.93
N LEU A 112 11.95 -6.88 3.13
CA LEU A 112 12.31 -5.46 3.31
C LEU A 112 11.98 -4.62 2.06
N ILE A 113 12.25 -5.18 0.87
CA ILE A 113 11.99 -4.51 -0.41
C ILE A 113 10.47 -4.35 -0.64
N GLY A 114 9.69 -5.41 -0.40
CA GLY A 114 8.23 -5.33 -0.52
C GLY A 114 7.61 -4.35 0.48
N TYR A 115 8.10 -4.35 1.73
CA TYR A 115 7.69 -3.39 2.74
C TYR A 115 7.91 -1.95 2.29
N GLY A 116 9.13 -1.62 1.83
CA GLY A 116 9.46 -0.28 1.36
C GLY A 116 8.61 0.14 0.16
N LEU A 117 8.29 -0.78 -0.75
CA LEU A 117 7.53 -0.47 -1.96
C LEU A 117 6.07 -0.18 -1.62
N ILE A 118 5.48 -1.03 -0.77
CA ILE A 118 4.10 -0.87 -0.31
C ILE A 118 3.97 0.44 0.47
N MET A 119 4.88 0.69 1.42
CA MET A 119 4.89 1.93 2.21
C MET A 119 5.08 3.17 1.35
N ALA A 120 5.96 3.12 0.34
CA ALA A 120 6.13 4.20 -0.62
C ALA A 120 4.89 4.44 -1.48
N GLY A 121 4.34 3.38 -2.07
CA GLY A 121 3.15 3.41 -2.89
C GLY A 121 1.93 3.94 -2.13
N THR A 122 1.86 3.73 -0.82
CA THR A 122 0.73 4.24 -0.01
C THR A 122 1.02 5.53 0.73
N GLY A 123 2.28 5.81 1.07
CA GLY A 123 2.68 7.04 1.75
C GLY A 123 2.32 8.26 0.91
N VAL A 124 2.49 8.18 -0.41
CA VAL A 124 2.12 9.24 -1.37
C VAL A 124 0.62 9.58 -1.39
N LEU A 125 -0.26 8.69 -0.90
CA LEU A 125 -1.70 8.94 -0.76
C LEU A 125 -2.04 9.73 0.51
N ILE A 126 -1.14 9.74 1.49
CA ILE A 126 -1.38 10.34 2.80
C ILE A 126 -0.84 11.76 2.82
N ASP A 127 0.48 11.92 2.67
CA ASP A 127 1.17 13.22 2.66
C ASP A 127 2.58 13.15 2.04
N ASP A 128 3.21 14.33 1.81
CA ASP A 128 4.58 14.42 1.28
C ASP A 128 5.64 13.90 2.24
N GLU A 129 5.43 14.06 3.55
CA GLU A 129 6.43 13.69 4.56
C GLU A 129 6.63 12.17 4.59
N LEU A 130 5.54 11.41 4.48
CA LEU A 130 5.56 9.96 4.37
C LEU A 130 6.12 9.50 3.03
N ALA A 131 5.83 10.22 1.94
CA ALA A 131 6.45 9.94 0.64
C ALA A 131 7.97 10.15 0.69
N GLU A 132 8.43 11.21 1.32
CA GLU A 132 9.85 11.53 1.48
C GLU A 132 10.54 10.55 2.44
N LYS A 133 9.94 10.23 3.58
CA LYS A 133 10.45 9.20 4.50
C LYS A 133 10.52 7.83 3.85
N ALA A 134 9.53 7.49 3.02
CA ALA A 134 9.56 6.25 2.26
C ALA A 134 10.71 6.26 1.24
N ASN A 135 11.00 7.39 0.58
CA ASN A 135 12.19 7.53 -0.28
C ASN A 135 13.50 7.40 0.50
N LEU A 136 13.61 8.07 1.66
CA LEU A 136 14.78 8.00 2.54
C LEU A 136 15.03 6.59 3.10
N PHE A 137 13.98 5.81 3.35
CA PHE A 137 14.09 4.41 3.78
C PHE A 137 14.90 3.56 2.79
N TRP A 138 14.89 3.93 1.50
CA TRP A 138 15.69 3.28 0.45
C TRP A 138 17.11 3.85 0.30
N GLY A 139 17.49 4.82 1.14
CA GLY A 139 18.78 5.49 1.15
C GLY A 139 18.95 6.52 0.04
N ILE A 140 17.91 7.32 -0.23
CA ILE A 140 17.85 8.29 -1.33
C ILE A 140 17.44 9.67 -0.83
#